data_AF-A0A523HF08-F1
#
_entry.id   AF-A0A523HF08-F1
#
_cell.length_a   1.000
_cell.length_b   1.000
_cell.length_c   1.000
_cell.angle_alpha   90.00
_cell.angle_beta   90.00
_cell.angle_gamma   90.00
#
_symmetry.space_group_name_H-M   'P 1'
#
loop_
_entity.id
_entity.type
_entity.pdbx_description
1 polymer ?
#
loop_
_entity_poly.entity_id
_entity_poly.type
_entity_poly.pdbx_seq_one_letter_code
_entity_poly.pdbx_strand_id
1 'polypeptide(L)'
;MLFCYMFLESLIYGALLGLVVGSLTDVSLGAREILFNQSKINSLVLSLGAGIYEEFVFRFLLITGIFWILKKTLRNKFVIYSIAFFLSSLFFSLFHYLELFNEPFQVNSFLFRFTAGSVFAIIFIFRGYGIAAYSHSLYNILLMFR
;
A
#
# COMPACT_ATOMS: atom_id res chain seq x y z
N MET A 1 11.30 10.30 -20.85
CA MET A 1 10.29 11.32 -20.48
C MET A 1 9.16 10.75 -19.61
N LEU A 2 8.46 9.67 -20.01
CA LEU A 2 7.35 9.10 -19.20
C LEU A 2 7.74 8.72 -17.75
N PHE A 3 8.88 8.05 -17.56
CA PHE A 3 9.35 7.62 -16.24
C PHE A 3 9.58 8.77 -15.27
N CYS A 4 10.11 9.90 -15.74
CA CYS A 4 10.33 11.09 -14.90
C CYS A 4 9.00 11.67 -14.39
N TYR A 5 7.98 11.71 -15.24
CA TYR A 5 6.64 12.16 -14.84
C TYR A 5 6.00 11.22 -13.84
N MET A 6 6.05 9.90 -14.07
CA MET A 6 5.56 8.90 -13.13
C MET A 6 6.26 9.01 -11.77
N PHE A 7 7.57 9.22 -11.77
CA PHE A 7 8.34 9.38 -10.55
C PHE A 7 7.92 10.63 -9.76
N LEU A 8 7.80 11.78 -10.43
CA LEU A 8 7.34 13.03 -9.80
C LEU A 8 5.93 12.91 -9.23
N GLU A 9 5.02 12.30 -9.99
CA GLU A 9 3.65 12.03 -9.54
C GLU A 9 3.64 11.11 -8.31
N SER A 10 4.46 10.07 -8.32
CA SER A 10 4.58 9.13 -7.21
C SER A 10 5.18 9.79 -5.96
N LEU A 11 6.09 10.76 -6.13
CA LEU A 11 6.62 11.56 -5.04
C LEU A 11 5.51 12.37 -4.36
N ILE A 12 4.62 12.98 -5.16
CA ILE A 12 3.47 13.74 -4.66
C ILE A 12 2.51 12.80 -3.91
N TYR A 13 2.15 11.67 -4.51
CA TYR A 13 1.26 10.70 -3.85
C TYR A 13 1.88 10.14 -2.57
N GLY A 14 3.15 9.77 -2.57
CA GLY A 14 3.85 9.27 -1.38
C GLY A 14 3.89 10.29 -0.24
N ALA A 15 4.14 11.57 -0.55
CA ALA A 15 4.12 12.64 0.44
C ALA A 15 2.70 12.89 1.00
N LEU A 16 1.69 12.94 0.12
CA LEU A 16 0.28 13.12 0.53
C LEU A 16 -0.22 11.95 1.38
N LEU A 17 0.22 10.73 1.08
CA LEU A 17 -0.16 9.54 1.84
C LEU A 17 0.29 9.63 3.29
N GLY A 18 1.49 10.17 3.55
CA GLY A 18 1.95 10.43 4.92
C GLY A 18 1.14 11.48 5.67
N LEU A 19 0.54 12.45 4.97
CA LEU A 19 -0.39 13.41 5.59
C LEU A 19 -1.74 12.74 5.88
N VAL A 20 -2.31 12.06 4.89
CA VAL A 20 -3.63 11.42 5.00
C VAL A 20 -3.61 10.34 6.08
N VAL A 21 -2.70 9.37 5.97
CA VAL A 21 -2.64 8.24 6.90
C VAL A 21 -2.20 8.70 8.29
N GLY A 22 -1.23 9.62 8.38
CA GLY A 22 -0.79 10.19 9.66
C GLY A 22 -1.85 11.01 10.39
N SER A 23 -2.84 11.56 9.67
CA SER A 23 -3.96 12.32 10.27
C SER A 23 -5.16 11.46 10.67
N LEU A 24 -5.35 10.31 10.01
CA LEU A 24 -6.53 9.46 10.18
C LEU A 24 -6.35 8.37 11.22
N THR A 25 -5.11 8.08 11.61
CA THR A 25 -4.82 7.02 12.57
C THR A 25 -3.81 7.50 13.60
N ASP A 26 -4.18 7.40 14.87
CA ASP A 26 -3.32 7.66 16.04
C ASP A 26 -2.23 6.58 16.18
N VAL A 27 -1.50 6.28 15.10
CA VAL A 27 -0.47 5.25 15.13
C VAL A 27 0.72 5.76 15.94
N SER A 28 0.73 5.32 17.19
CA SER A 28 1.90 5.06 18.00
C SER A 28 2.89 4.18 17.23
N LEU A 29 3.91 4.81 16.64
CA LEU A 29 5.35 4.52 16.69
C LEU A 29 5.91 3.08 16.52
N GLY A 30 5.13 2.00 16.51
CA GLY A 30 5.67 0.62 16.52
C GLY A 30 6.40 0.22 15.23
N ALA A 31 5.85 0.56 14.05
CA ALA A 31 6.53 0.34 12.78
C ALA A 31 7.77 1.24 12.61
N ARG A 32 7.83 2.38 13.32
CA ARG A 32 9.00 3.25 13.35
C ARG A 32 10.17 2.55 14.06
N GLU A 33 9.93 1.91 15.20
CA GLU A 33 11.00 1.26 15.98
C GLU A 33 11.77 0.19 15.19
N ILE A 34 11.09 -0.62 14.36
CA ILE A 34 11.73 -1.67 13.55
C ILE A 34 12.61 -1.07 12.43
N LEU A 35 12.15 0.01 11.79
CA LEU A 35 12.88 0.71 10.71
C LEU A 35 14.09 1.49 11.22
N PHE A 36 14.02 2.03 12.44
CA PHE A 36 15.11 2.82 13.05
C PHE A 36 16.21 1.95 13.68
N ASN A 37 15.96 0.67 13.96
CA ASN A 37 16.95 -0.23 14.56
C ASN A 37 17.81 -0.98 13.52
N GLN A 38 17.63 -0.69 12.22
CA GLN A 38 18.40 -1.27 11.12
C GLN A 38 19.35 -0.24 10.48
N SER A 39 20.33 -0.73 9.73
CA SER A 39 21.19 0.16 8.92
C SER A 39 20.34 0.91 7.88
N LYS A 40 20.73 2.15 7.57
CA LYS A 40 20.02 2.96 6.55
C LYS A 40 19.89 2.25 5.19
N ILE A 41 20.88 1.42 4.84
CA ILE A 41 20.87 0.64 3.60
C ILE A 41 19.80 -0.45 3.66
N ASN A 42 19.69 -1.18 4.77
CA ASN A 42 18.65 -2.20 4.94
C ASN A 42 17.25 -1.58 4.88
N SER A 43 17.03 -0.47 5.59
CA SER A 43 15.74 0.23 5.59
C SER A 43 15.37 0.74 4.18
N LEU A 44 16.35 1.17 3.38
CA LEU A 44 16.12 1.54 1.98
C LEU A 44 15.71 0.32 1.13
N VAL A 45 16.41 -0.81 1.27
CA VAL A 45 16.10 -2.05 0.54
C VAL A 45 14.71 -2.57 0.91
N LEU A 46 14.36 -2.56 2.20
CA LEU A 46 13.03 -2.96 2.68
C LEU A 46 11.94 -2.01 2.18
N SER A 47 12.19 -0.70 2.16
CA SER A 47 11.23 0.29 1.66
C SER A 47 10.94 0.11 0.17
N LEU A 48 12.00 -0.10 -0.63
CA LEU A 48 11.87 -0.40 -2.06
C LEU A 48 11.16 -1.73 -2.28
N GLY A 49 11.59 -2.77 -1.58
CA GLY A 49 11.03 -4.12 -1.67
C GLY A 49 9.55 -4.17 -1.32
N ALA A 50 9.14 -3.59 -0.19
CA ALA A 50 7.74 -3.54 0.24
C ALA A 50 6.85 -2.91 -0.84
N GLY A 51 7.23 -1.73 -1.34
CA GLY A 51 6.44 -1.06 -2.39
C GLY A 51 6.35 -1.84 -3.70
N ILE A 52 7.38 -2.60 -4.08
CA ILE A 52 7.34 -3.43 -5.29
C ILE A 52 6.50 -4.69 -5.05
N TYR A 53 6.84 -5.49 -4.04
CA TYR A 53 6.24 -6.81 -3.84
C TYR A 53 4.81 -6.75 -3.32
N GLU A 54 4.52 -5.85 -2.38
CA GLU A 54 3.19 -5.75 -1.80
C GLU A 54 2.19 -5.21 -2.84
N GLU A 55 2.56 -4.16 -3.59
CA GLU A 55 1.69 -3.65 -4.65
C GLU A 55 1.53 -4.66 -5.79
N PHE A 56 2.54 -5.48 -6.08
CA PHE A 56 2.40 -6.53 -7.07
C PHE A 56 1.38 -7.58 -6.64
N VAL A 57 1.47 -8.06 -5.40
CA VAL A 57 0.57 -9.11 -4.90
C VAL A 57 -0.85 -8.58 -4.68
N PHE A 58 -1.00 -7.52 -3.89
CA PHE A 58 -2.32 -7.07 -3.44
C PHE A 58 -3.05 -6.22 -4.49
N ARG A 59 -2.32 -5.51 -5.36
CA ARG A 59 -2.96 -4.60 -6.32
C ARG A 59 -2.93 -5.24 -7.69
N PHE A 60 -1.74 -5.52 -8.23
CA PHE A 60 -1.67 -6.09 -9.56
C PHE A 60 -2.33 -7.47 -9.63
N LEU A 61 -1.91 -8.46 -8.84
CA LEU A 61 -2.48 -9.81 -8.94
C LEU A 61 -3.91 -9.89 -8.38
N LEU A 62 -4.15 -9.40 -7.17
CA LEU A 62 -5.43 -9.60 -6.50
C LEU A 62 -6.56 -8.74 -7.10
N ILE A 63 -6.37 -7.44 -7.37
CA ILE A 63 -7.43 -6.62 -7.98
C ILE A 63 -7.73 -7.12 -9.40
N THR A 64 -6.71 -7.40 -10.21
CA THR A 64 -6.95 -7.91 -11.56
C THR A 64 -7.55 -9.31 -11.53
N GLY A 65 -7.11 -10.18 -10.62
CA GLY A 65 -7.67 -11.52 -10.43
C GLY A 65 -9.16 -11.49 -10.06
N ILE A 66 -9.54 -10.67 -9.07
CA ILE A 66 -10.94 -10.46 -8.70
C ILE A 66 -11.73 -9.92 -9.89
N PHE A 67 -11.19 -8.93 -10.61
CA PHE A 67 -11.85 -8.37 -11.79
C PHE A 67 -12.11 -9.44 -12.86
N TRP A 68 -11.12 -10.27 -13.17
CA TRP A 68 -11.22 -11.34 -14.16
C TRP A 68 -12.22 -12.42 -13.79
N ILE A 69 -12.36 -12.72 -12.49
CA ILE A 69 -13.34 -13.68 -11.99
C ILE A 69 -14.75 -13.08 -12.04
N LEU A 70 -14.95 -11.91 -11.45
CA LEU A 70 -16.27 -11.31 -11.29
C LEU A 70 -16.86 -10.78 -12.59
N LYS A 71 -16.05 -10.35 -13.57
CA LYS A 71 -16.57 -9.92 -14.88
C LYS A 71 -17.28 -11.01 -15.67
N LYS A 72 -17.14 -12.28 -15.26
CA LYS A 72 -17.86 -13.43 -15.85
C LYS A 72 -19.34 -13.44 -15.48
N THR A 73 -19.70 -12.85 -14.33
CA THR A 73 -21.07 -12.87 -13.78
C THR A 73 -21.65 -11.46 -13.67
N LEU A 74 -20.85 -10.49 -13.22
CA LEU A 74 -21.25 -9.10 -13.07
C LEU A 74 -20.94 -8.29 -14.33
N ARG A 75 -21.87 -7.43 -14.74
CA ARG A 75 -21.69 -6.51 -15.88
C ARG A 75 -21.22 -5.12 -15.46
N ASN A 76 -21.55 -4.70 -14.24
CA ASN A 76 -21.21 -3.36 -13.76
C ASN A 76 -19.75 -3.32 -13.26
N LYS A 77 -18.87 -2.69 -14.05
CA LYS A 77 -17.44 -2.52 -13.72
C LYS A 77 -17.22 -1.78 -12.40
N PHE A 78 -18.06 -0.79 -12.08
CA PHE A 78 -17.95 -0.04 -10.82
C PHE A 78 -18.14 -0.96 -9.61
N VAL A 79 -19.12 -1.87 -9.67
CA VAL A 79 -19.36 -2.86 -8.61
C VAL A 79 -18.17 -3.81 -8.48
N ILE A 80 -17.63 -4.31 -9.61
CA ILE A 80 -16.47 -5.21 -9.60
C ILE A 80 -15.24 -4.52 -8.99
N TYR A 81 -14.93 -3.31 -9.42
CA TYR A 81 -13.80 -2.55 -8.88
C TYR A 81 -13.98 -2.18 -7.42
N SER A 82 -15.21 -1.88 -6.98
CA SER A 82 -15.50 -1.63 -5.57
C SER A 82 -15.21 -2.87 -4.72
N ILE A 83 -15.69 -4.05 -5.13
CA ILE A 83 -15.41 -5.31 -4.44
C ILE A 83 -13.90 -5.59 -4.41
N ALA A 84 -13.22 -5.44 -5.55
CA ALA A 84 -11.78 -5.67 -5.65
C ALA A 84 -10.97 -4.71 -4.78
N PHE A 85 -11.35 -3.43 -4.75
CA PHE A 85 -10.78 -2.40 -3.88
C PHE A 85 -10.90 -2.78 -2.39
N PHE A 86 -12.10 -3.16 -1.95
CA PHE A 86 -12.35 -3.51 -0.55
C PHE A 86 -11.57 -4.77 -0.14
N LEU A 87 -11.63 -5.84 -0.96
CA LEU A 87 -10.94 -7.09 -0.66
C LEU A 87 -9.42 -6.95 -0.71
N SER A 88 -8.88 -6.19 -1.65
CA SER A 88 -7.44 -5.90 -1.72
C SER A 88 -6.94 -5.20 -0.48
N SER A 89 -7.64 -4.15 -0.05
CA SER A 89 -7.28 -3.37 1.14
C SER A 89 -7.44 -4.18 2.44
N LEU A 90 -8.50 -5.00 2.51
CA LEU A 90 -8.76 -5.89 3.65
C LEU A 90 -7.66 -6.95 3.80
N PHE A 91 -7.35 -7.68 2.72
CA PHE A 91 -6.32 -8.72 2.76
C PHE A 91 -4.93 -8.15 2.98
N PHE A 92 -4.62 -6.98 2.41
CA PHE A 92 -3.38 -6.27 2.73
C PHE A 92 -3.24 -6.03 4.25
N SER A 93 -4.28 -5.54 4.90
CA SER A 93 -4.26 -5.28 6.35
C SER A 93 -4.17 -6.58 7.16
N LEU A 94 -4.98 -7.59 6.82
CA LEU A 94 -4.98 -8.89 7.52
C LEU A 94 -3.66 -9.65 7.38
N PHE A 95 -2.99 -9.55 6.23
CA PHE A 95 -1.75 -10.29 5.97
C PHE A 95 -0.63 -9.92 6.96
N HIS A 96 -0.64 -8.69 7.48
CA HIS A 96 0.33 -8.22 8.47
C HIS A 96 0.14 -8.84 9.87
N TYR A 97 -0.94 -9.59 10.09
CA TYR A 97 -1.21 -10.31 11.33
C TYR A 97 -1.01 -11.82 11.21
N LEU A 98 -0.51 -12.30 10.06
CA LEU A 98 -0.09 -13.69 9.95
C LEU A 98 1.11 -13.92 10.87
N GLU A 99 1.19 -15.12 11.47
CA GLU A 99 2.19 -15.52 12.48
C GLU A 99 3.64 -15.23 12.04
N LEU A 100 3.89 -15.20 10.74
CA LEU A 100 5.17 -14.82 10.12
C LEU A 100 5.69 -13.44 10.56
N PHE A 101 4.82 -12.53 11.02
CA PHE A 101 5.18 -11.16 11.39
C PHE A 101 5.26 -10.93 12.90
N ASN A 102 4.90 -11.91 13.75
CA ASN A 102 4.88 -11.81 15.23
C ASN A 102 4.17 -10.55 15.79
N GLU A 103 3.33 -9.86 15.02
CA GLU A 103 2.57 -8.70 15.49
C GLU A 103 1.23 -9.15 16.09
N PRO A 104 0.94 -8.83 17.37
CA PRO A 104 -0.38 -9.07 17.93
C PRO A 104 -1.41 -8.19 17.20
N PHE A 105 -2.63 -8.71 17.04
CA PHE A 105 -3.69 -7.95 16.42
C PHE A 105 -3.99 -6.66 17.19
N GLN A 106 -3.91 -5.52 16.51
CA GLN A 106 -4.21 -4.20 17.06
C GLN A 106 -5.09 -3.42 16.09
N VAL A 107 -6.24 -2.95 16.58
CA VAL A 107 -7.25 -2.25 15.76
C VAL A 107 -6.67 -1.01 15.08
N ASN A 108 -5.86 -0.21 15.79
CA ASN A 108 -5.28 1.02 15.23
C ASN A 108 -4.35 0.73 14.05
N SER A 109 -3.47 -0.26 14.19
CA SER A 109 -2.57 -0.67 13.10
C SER A 109 -3.34 -1.31 11.94
N PHE A 110 -4.43 -2.04 12.23
CA PHE A 110 -5.28 -2.64 11.21
C PHE A 110 -5.98 -1.55 10.39
N LEU A 111 -6.54 -0.53 11.06
CA LEU A 111 -7.19 0.60 10.42
C LEU A 111 -6.18 1.45 9.63
N PHE A 112 -4.96 1.62 10.13
CA PHE A 112 -3.88 2.29 9.41
C PHE A 112 -3.56 1.56 8.10
N ARG A 113 -3.31 0.25 8.17
CA ARG A 113 -2.97 -0.57 7.00
C ARG A 113 -4.13 -0.69 6.03
N PHE A 114 -5.36 -0.79 6.53
CA PHE A 114 -6.56 -0.78 5.68
C PHE A 114 -6.74 0.55 4.95
N THR A 115 -6.51 1.67 5.64
CA THR A 115 -6.60 3.02 5.06
C THR A 115 -5.49 3.25 4.03
N ALA A 116 -4.23 2.96 4.37
CA ALA A 116 -3.11 3.03 3.44
C ALA A 116 -3.37 2.12 2.22
N GLY A 117 -3.84 0.90 2.48
CA GLY A 117 -4.13 -0.06 1.43
C GLY A 117 -5.25 0.37 0.50
N SER A 118 -6.24 1.10 1.02
CA SER A 118 -7.32 1.74 0.26
C SER A 118 -6.77 2.85 -0.65
N VAL A 119 -5.90 3.72 -0.13
CA VAL A 119 -5.27 4.78 -0.94
C VAL A 119 -4.46 4.18 -2.09
N PHE A 120 -3.65 3.14 -1.82
CA PHE A 120 -2.90 2.46 -2.88
C PHE A 120 -3.80 1.74 -3.89
N ALA A 121 -4.91 1.14 -3.45
CA ALA A 121 -5.88 0.55 -4.37
C ALA A 121 -6.52 1.60 -5.30
N ILE A 122 -6.81 2.81 -4.79
CA ILE A 122 -7.29 3.93 -5.62
C ILE A 122 -6.22 4.33 -6.63
N ILE A 123 -4.98 4.57 -6.18
CA ILE A 123 -3.87 4.93 -7.08
C ILE A 123 -3.70 3.86 -8.16
N PHE A 124 -3.72 2.57 -7.80
CA PHE A 124 -3.60 1.48 -8.75
C PHE A 124 -4.74 1.47 -9.78
N ILE A 125 -5.99 1.60 -9.35
CA ILE A 125 -7.16 1.55 -10.26
C ILE A 125 -7.12 2.68 -11.29
N PHE A 126 -6.70 3.89 -10.90
CA PHE A 126 -6.71 5.05 -11.78
C PHE A 126 -5.39 5.30 -12.53
N ARG A 127 -4.26 4.88 -11.97
CA ARG A 127 -2.91 5.24 -12.45
C ARG A 127 -2.03 4.04 -12.77
N GLY A 128 -2.38 2.85 -12.28
CA GLY A 128 -1.69 1.60 -12.56
C GLY A 128 -0.54 1.27 -11.61
N TYR A 129 0.07 0.10 -11.86
CA TYR A 129 1.05 -0.53 -10.98
C TYR A 129 2.29 0.32 -10.69
N GLY A 130 2.92 0.91 -11.73
CA GLY A 130 4.18 1.62 -11.55
C GLY A 130 4.07 2.82 -10.60
N ILE A 131 2.98 3.59 -10.71
CA ILE A 131 2.74 4.75 -9.84
C ILE A 131 2.38 4.28 -8.42
N ALA A 132 1.57 3.23 -8.25
CA ALA A 132 1.28 2.67 -6.94
C ALA A 132 2.55 2.17 -6.23
N ALA A 133 3.38 1.38 -6.92
CA ALA A 133 4.63 0.83 -6.38
C ALA A 133 5.63 1.92 -6.00
N TYR A 134 5.88 2.89 -6.89
CA TYR A 134 6.76 4.01 -6.56
C TYR A 134 6.22 4.87 -5.43
N SER A 135 4.91 5.13 -5.38
CA SER A 135 4.31 5.93 -4.30
C SER A 135 4.50 5.25 -2.95
N HIS A 136 4.32 3.92 -2.90
CA HIS A 136 4.52 3.14 -1.69
C HIS A 136 6.00 3.14 -1.28
N SER A 137 6.92 2.81 -2.19
CA SER A 137 8.36 2.84 -1.88
C SER A 137 8.83 4.22 -1.42
N LEU A 138 8.41 5.29 -2.10
CA LEU A 138 8.79 6.66 -1.75
C LEU A 138 8.18 7.10 -0.42
N TYR A 139 6.93 6.71 -0.13
CA TYR A 139 6.33 6.93 1.19
C TYR A 139 7.17 6.31 2.31
N ASN A 140 7.55 5.03 2.17
CA ASN A 140 8.38 4.35 3.16
C ASN A 140 9.76 5.00 3.31
N ILE A 141 10.38 5.43 2.21
CA ILE A 141 11.65 6.16 2.23
C ILE A 141 11.52 7.51 2.93
N LEU A 142 10.46 8.28 2.66
CA LEU A 142 10.22 9.57 3.31
C LEU A 142 10.05 9.42 4.83
N LEU A 143 9.43 8.34 5.28
CA LEU A 143 9.33 8.02 6.71
C LEU A 143 10.67 7.76 7.37
N MET A 144 11.69 7.30 6.64
CA MET A 144 13.05 7.10 7.21
C MET A 144 13.71 8.40 7.65
N PHE A 145 13.29 9.55 7.11
CA PHE A 145 13.89 10.87 7.37
C PHE A 145 13.10 11.72 8.37
N ARG A 146 12.00 11.20 8.93
CA ARG A 146 11.09 11.92 9.83
C ARG A 146 11.04 11.26 11.20
#